data_AF-Q7VMK5-F1
#
_entry.id   AF-Q7VMK5-F1
#
_cell.length_a   1.000
_cell.length_b   1.000
_cell.length_c   1.000
_cell.angle_alpha   90.00
_cell.angle_beta   90.00
_cell.angle_gamma   90.00
#
_symmetry.space_group_name_H-M   'P 1'
#
loop_
_entity.id
_entity.type
_entity.pdbx_description
1 polymer ?
#
loop_
_entity_poly.entity_id
_entity_poly.type
_entity_poly.pdbx_seq_one_letter_code
_entity_poly.pdbx_strand_id
1 'polypeptide(L)'
;MHTESIKTPTDNHAKGAVSSTVSPTTYTPDLPSDEEDYSTLINMLPPVAPSSTPTEDESTESDNMPTDALHDFSQSLETQYGIAPGVNIQQQRQQRAEANGLTFACVGRQPVDDIWQIYPARKHKLEAYSLALDIAESVGLERYVEHVVNTPVDYAYRMLPLENAVENEMVKMCYDLLMLLQTVDSTSYPSVSITLSFLLDAEKIDDVTLVKLFRLIRLVRYIRQGAHHDNV
;
A
#
# COMPACT_ATOMS: atom_id res chain seq x y z
N MET A 1 -62.08 45.88 -6.82
CA MET A 1 -61.15 45.08 -6.01
C MET A 1 -60.52 46.06 -5.01
N HIS A 2 -61.05 46.38 -3.82
CA HIS A 2 -61.23 45.53 -2.60
C HIS A 2 -59.95 44.71 -2.35
N THR A 3 -59.13 44.88 -1.31
CA THR A 3 -59.27 45.43 0.07
C THR A 3 -57.89 45.71 0.71
N GLU A 4 -57.84 46.70 1.63
CA GLU A 4 -57.25 46.75 3.01
C GLU A 4 -56.45 45.53 3.54
N SER A 5 -55.59 45.55 4.56
CA SER A 5 -54.92 46.52 5.46
C SER A 5 -53.98 45.69 6.38
N ILE A 6 -52.81 46.25 6.72
CA ILE A 6 -52.09 46.26 8.03
C ILE A 6 -52.12 45.00 8.95
N LYS A 7 -50.92 44.50 9.34
CA LYS A 7 -50.49 44.28 10.76
C LYS A 7 -49.07 43.68 10.89
N THR A 8 -48.14 44.44 11.48
CA THR A 8 -47.12 43.97 12.45
C THR A 8 -47.81 43.86 13.84
N PRO A 9 -47.32 43.10 14.87
CA PRO A 9 -46.00 43.29 15.50
C PRO A 9 -45.40 42.10 16.33
N THR A 10 -44.34 42.44 17.08
CA THR A 10 -43.76 41.83 18.31
C THR A 10 -42.90 40.57 18.17
N ASP A 11 -41.58 40.59 18.40
CA ASP A 11 -40.76 40.94 19.59
C ASP A 11 -40.61 39.76 20.56
N ASN A 12 -39.36 39.26 20.73
CA ASN A 12 -38.76 38.89 22.03
C ASN A 12 -37.45 38.08 21.91
N HIS A 13 -36.38 38.69 22.42
CA HIS A 13 -35.35 38.16 23.33
C HIS A 13 -35.03 36.65 23.35
N ALA A 14 -33.75 36.29 23.20
CA ALA A 14 -32.83 36.14 24.36
C ALA A 14 -31.43 35.60 23.96
N LYS A 15 -30.40 36.30 24.47
CA LYS A 15 -29.15 35.84 25.13
C LYS A 15 -28.55 34.49 24.67
N GLY A 16 -27.30 34.40 24.22
CA GLY A 16 -26.13 35.12 24.73
C GLY A 16 -25.56 34.46 26.00
N ALA A 17 -24.76 33.42 25.77
CA ALA A 17 -23.54 32.99 26.45
C ALA A 17 -23.42 32.97 28.00
N VAL A 18 -23.07 31.79 28.53
CA VAL A 18 -22.10 31.57 29.63
C VAL A 18 -21.44 30.20 29.33
N SER A 19 -20.27 30.14 28.69
CA SER A 19 -18.90 30.17 29.26
C SER A 19 -18.66 29.19 30.41
N SER A 20 -18.04 28.06 30.08
CA SER A 20 -17.24 27.27 31.02
C SER A 20 -15.98 26.76 30.33
N THR A 21 -14.88 27.40 30.68
CA THR A 21 -13.49 27.00 30.49
C THR A 21 -13.24 25.56 30.92
N VAL A 22 -12.57 24.77 30.07
CA VAL A 22 -11.97 23.49 30.43
C VAL A 22 -10.48 23.54 30.07
N SER A 23 -9.65 23.19 31.05
CA SER A 23 -8.18 23.17 31.01
C SER A 23 -7.63 22.25 29.92
N PRO A 24 -6.40 22.50 29.40
CA PRO A 24 -5.78 21.62 28.43
C PRO A 24 -5.27 20.35 29.12
N THR A 25 -5.94 19.23 28.89
CA THR A 25 -5.37 17.91 29.20
C THR A 25 -4.33 17.61 28.13
N THR A 26 -3.05 17.59 28.51
CA THR A 26 -1.98 17.04 27.69
C THR A 26 -2.29 15.55 27.44
N TYR A 27 -2.75 15.23 26.24
CA TYR A 27 -2.85 13.86 25.76
C TYR A 27 -1.51 13.51 25.12
N THR A 28 -0.69 12.76 25.85
CA THR A 28 0.43 12.03 25.27
C THR A 28 -0.18 10.77 24.62
N PRO A 29 -0.07 10.56 23.30
CA PRO A 29 -0.43 9.28 22.73
C PRO A 29 0.63 8.27 23.18
N ASP A 30 0.20 7.21 23.88
CA ASP A 30 0.99 6.00 24.03
C ASP A 30 1.31 5.48 22.62
N LEU A 31 2.60 5.53 22.26
CA LEU A 31 3.13 4.83 21.10
C LEU A 31 2.94 3.33 21.33
N PRO A 32 2.25 2.58 20.44
CA PRO A 32 2.37 1.14 20.44
C PRO A 32 3.83 0.80 20.13
N SER A 33 4.46 0.09 21.05
CA SER A 33 5.80 -0.46 20.95
C SER A 33 5.80 -1.64 19.98
N ASP A 34 5.67 -1.36 18.69
CA ASP A 34 5.83 -2.36 17.64
C ASP A 34 7.30 -2.34 17.16
N GLU A 35 8.18 -2.87 18.01
CA GLU A 35 9.55 -3.28 17.63
C GLU A 35 9.60 -4.68 16.99
N GLU A 36 8.50 -5.16 16.40
CA GLU A 36 8.47 -6.45 15.72
C GLU A 36 8.10 -6.32 14.24
N ASP A 37 9.04 -5.85 13.40
CA ASP A 37 9.10 -6.34 12.00
C ASP A 37 10.42 -6.08 11.24
N TYR A 38 11.49 -5.61 11.88
CA TYR A 38 12.80 -5.49 11.21
C TYR A 38 13.55 -6.83 11.13
N SER A 39 13.21 -7.79 11.99
CA SER A 39 13.82 -9.13 12.01
C SER A 39 13.50 -9.95 10.75
N THR A 40 12.39 -9.66 10.09
CA THR A 40 11.90 -10.41 8.92
C THR A 40 12.67 -10.06 7.63
N LEU A 41 13.34 -8.90 7.60
CA LEU A 41 14.23 -8.49 6.51
C LEU A 41 15.66 -9.00 6.67
N ILE A 42 16.11 -9.23 7.91
CA ILE A 42 17.47 -9.73 8.19
C ILE A 42 17.58 -11.25 7.90
N ASN A 43 16.48 -11.99 7.98
CA ASN A 43 16.46 -13.44 7.72
C ASN A 43 16.32 -13.86 6.25
N MET A 44 16.42 -12.92 5.28
CA MET A 44 16.47 -13.24 3.85
C MET A 44 17.90 -13.45 3.31
N LEU A 45 18.93 -13.36 4.16
CA LEU A 45 20.26 -13.87 3.81
C LEU A 45 20.32 -15.38 4.06
N PRO A 46 20.95 -16.17 3.17
CA PRO A 46 21.26 -17.56 3.48
C PRO A 46 22.15 -17.61 4.73
N PRO A 47 22.02 -18.64 5.59
CA PRO A 47 22.91 -18.80 6.73
C PRO A 47 24.34 -18.97 6.20
N VAL A 48 25.22 -18.04 6.55
CA VAL A 48 26.66 -18.29 6.46
C VAL A 48 26.94 -19.44 7.41
N ALA A 49 27.29 -20.60 6.86
CA ALA A 49 27.63 -21.77 7.66
C ALA A 49 28.73 -21.39 8.68
N PRO A 50 28.58 -21.71 9.98
CA PRO A 50 29.66 -21.50 10.93
C PRO A 50 30.80 -22.47 10.58
N SER A 51 31.86 -21.91 10.00
CA SER A 51 33.16 -22.59 9.89
C SER A 51 33.71 -22.78 11.32
N SER A 52 33.80 -24.03 11.74
CA SER A 52 34.44 -24.43 12.99
C SER A 52 35.94 -24.09 12.96
N THR A 53 36.38 -23.26 13.90
CA THR A 53 37.77 -22.86 14.19
C THR A 53 38.68 -24.03 14.66
N PRO A 54 39.99 -23.83 14.89
CA PRO A 54 41.08 -23.68 13.92
C PRO A 54 42.18 -24.76 14.13
N THR A 55 43.00 -25.02 13.12
CA THR A 55 44.36 -25.56 13.37
C THR A 55 45.34 -24.67 12.65
N GLU A 56 46.34 -24.24 13.41
CA GLU A 56 47.41 -23.31 13.07
C GLU A 56 48.09 -23.69 11.75
N ASP A 57 48.16 -22.75 10.80
CA ASP A 57 49.39 -22.47 10.08
C ASP A 57 49.28 -21.13 9.34
N GLU A 58 50.34 -20.33 9.47
CA GLU A 58 50.52 -19.03 8.84
C GLU A 58 50.48 -19.13 7.32
N SER A 59 49.45 -18.54 6.72
CA SER A 59 49.60 -17.80 5.47
C SER A 59 48.55 -16.71 5.43
N THR A 60 49.00 -15.46 5.44
CA THR A 60 48.18 -14.30 5.09
C THR A 60 47.87 -14.37 3.61
N GLU A 61 46.97 -15.27 3.21
CA GLU A 61 46.22 -15.13 1.97
C GLU A 61 45.14 -14.10 2.26
N SER A 62 45.30 -12.91 1.67
CA SER A 62 44.19 -12.00 1.49
C SER A 62 43.06 -12.80 0.83
N ASP A 63 42.04 -13.13 1.62
CA ASP A 63 40.85 -13.87 1.21
C ASP A 63 40.10 -13.05 0.17
N ASN A 64 40.60 -13.13 -1.06
CA ASN A 64 40.11 -12.42 -2.21
C ASN A 64 38.89 -13.21 -2.67
N MET A 65 37.74 -12.97 -2.02
CA MET A 65 36.44 -13.38 -2.54
C MET A 65 36.46 -13.07 -4.04
N PRO A 66 36.27 -14.07 -4.93
CA PRO A 66 36.40 -13.84 -6.36
C PRO A 66 35.40 -12.74 -6.72
N THR A 67 35.94 -11.60 -7.20
CA THR A 67 35.18 -10.38 -7.50
C THR A 67 33.96 -10.65 -8.38
N ASP A 68 34.04 -11.70 -9.19
CA ASP A 68 33.01 -12.19 -10.08
C ASP A 68 31.79 -12.75 -9.31
N ALA A 69 32.00 -13.52 -8.23
CA ALA A 69 30.90 -14.06 -7.43
C ALA A 69 30.12 -12.95 -6.68
N LEU A 70 30.84 -11.91 -6.23
CA LEU A 70 30.22 -10.76 -5.57
C LEU A 70 29.46 -9.88 -6.57
N HIS A 71 29.98 -9.73 -7.79
CA HIS A 71 29.30 -9.06 -8.89
C HIS A 71 28.02 -9.81 -9.29
N ASP A 72 28.10 -11.13 -9.48
CA ASP A 72 26.96 -11.97 -9.82
C ASP A 72 25.87 -11.94 -8.75
N PHE A 73 26.27 -11.98 -7.46
CA PHE A 73 25.33 -11.81 -6.36
C PHE A 73 24.65 -10.43 -6.38
N SER A 74 25.41 -9.36 -6.61
CA SER A 74 24.88 -7.99 -6.69
C SER A 74 23.87 -7.84 -7.83
N GLN A 75 24.20 -8.41 -9.00
CA GLN A 75 23.31 -8.44 -10.15
C GLN A 75 22.04 -9.26 -9.86
N SER A 76 22.15 -10.36 -9.11
CA SER A 76 21.00 -11.15 -8.69
C SER A 76 20.05 -10.35 -7.78
N LEU A 77 20.59 -9.57 -6.83
CA LEU A 77 19.76 -8.74 -5.95
C LEU A 77 19.03 -7.64 -6.72
N GLU A 78 19.71 -7.01 -7.67
CA GLU A 78 19.11 -5.97 -8.50
C GLU A 78 18.00 -6.54 -9.40
N THR A 79 18.25 -7.69 -10.03
CA THR A 79 17.27 -8.32 -10.93
C THR A 79 16.08 -8.95 -10.18
N GLN A 80 16.32 -9.59 -9.04
CA GLN A 80 15.27 -10.32 -8.31
C GLN A 80 14.45 -9.44 -7.38
N TYR A 81 15.06 -8.40 -6.79
CA TYR A 81 14.45 -7.57 -5.75
C TYR A 81 14.45 -6.07 -6.08
N GLY A 82 15.25 -5.63 -7.05
CA GLY A 82 15.45 -4.21 -7.32
C GLY A 82 16.23 -3.54 -6.20
N ILE A 83 17.26 -4.21 -5.67
CA ILE A 83 18.10 -3.67 -4.61
C ILE A 83 19.53 -3.64 -5.13
N ALA A 84 20.05 -2.43 -5.31
CA ALA A 84 21.47 -2.20 -5.56
C ALA A 84 22.23 -2.28 -4.22
N PRO A 85 23.26 -3.12 -4.07
CA PRO A 85 24.06 -3.17 -2.85
C PRO A 85 24.73 -1.82 -2.55
N GLY A 86 24.88 -1.49 -1.26
CA GLY A 86 25.61 -0.30 -0.81
C GLY A 86 24.82 1.02 -0.83
N VAL A 87 23.60 1.05 -1.37
CA VAL A 87 22.69 2.21 -1.27
C VAL A 87 21.53 1.88 -0.35
N ASN A 88 21.11 2.81 0.50
CA ASN A 88 19.92 2.62 1.36
C ASN A 88 18.67 2.37 0.50
N ILE A 89 17.85 1.37 0.84
CA ILE A 89 16.59 1.03 0.15
C ILE A 89 15.67 2.24 0.00
N GLN A 90 15.56 3.09 1.02
CA GLN A 90 14.70 4.28 0.96
C GLN A 90 15.22 5.29 -0.06
N GLN A 91 16.54 5.47 -0.12
CA GLN A 91 17.18 6.35 -1.10
C GLN A 91 17.02 5.81 -2.53
N GLN A 92 17.18 4.49 -2.72
CA GLN A 92 16.95 3.87 -4.03
C GLN A 92 15.51 4.03 -4.50
N ARG A 93 14.53 3.84 -3.61
CA ARG A 93 13.12 4.08 -3.90
C ARG A 93 12.89 5.53 -4.32
N GLN A 94 13.43 6.48 -3.57
CA GLN A 94 13.29 7.90 -3.90
C GLN A 94 13.90 8.25 -5.27
N GLN A 95 15.09 7.72 -5.58
CA GLN A 95 15.75 7.92 -6.88
C GLN A 95 14.94 7.32 -8.03
N ARG A 96 14.37 6.14 -7.85
CA ARG A 96 13.49 5.53 -8.86
C ARG A 96 12.18 6.32 -9.02
N ALA A 97 11.57 6.72 -7.92
CA ALA A 97 10.37 7.56 -7.95
C ALA A 97 10.64 8.88 -8.68
N GLU A 98 11.81 9.49 -8.47
CA GLU A 98 12.23 10.69 -9.21
C GLU A 98 12.42 10.41 -10.70
N ALA A 99 13.15 9.34 -11.06
CA ALA A 99 13.36 8.93 -12.45
C ALA A 99 12.04 8.62 -13.20
N ASN A 100 11.03 8.10 -12.48
CA ASN A 100 9.73 7.76 -13.02
C ASN A 100 8.67 8.87 -12.89
N GLY A 101 9.01 10.02 -12.29
CA GLY A 101 8.06 11.10 -12.04
C GLY A 101 6.96 10.75 -11.03
N LEU A 102 7.22 9.81 -10.12
CA LEU A 102 6.28 9.27 -9.13
C LEU A 102 6.62 9.68 -7.68
N THR A 103 7.43 10.71 -7.47
CA THR A 103 7.83 11.17 -6.13
C THR A 103 6.63 11.47 -5.23
N PHE A 104 5.55 11.99 -5.80
CA PHE A 104 4.29 12.27 -5.09
C PHE A 104 3.56 11.00 -4.61
N ALA A 105 3.71 9.87 -5.32
CA ALA A 105 3.07 8.60 -5.00
C ALA A 105 3.97 7.66 -4.16
N CYS A 106 5.21 8.08 -3.88
CA CYS A 106 6.16 7.35 -3.04
C CYS A 106 5.87 7.56 -1.54
N VAL A 107 4.61 7.37 -1.13
CA VAL A 107 4.09 7.62 0.23
C VAL A 107 3.07 6.54 0.66
N GLY A 108 2.70 6.50 1.94
CA GLY A 108 1.72 5.55 2.51
C GLY A 108 2.34 4.20 2.90
N ARG A 109 1.49 3.19 3.17
CA ARG A 109 1.94 1.84 3.54
C ARG A 109 2.72 1.19 2.41
N GLN A 110 2.26 1.37 1.17
CA GLN A 110 2.96 0.95 -0.02
C GLN A 110 3.39 2.15 -0.89
N PRO A 111 4.64 2.61 -0.73
CA PRO A 111 5.23 3.57 -1.66
C PRO A 111 5.29 3.00 -3.07
N VAL A 112 4.95 3.83 -4.07
CA VAL A 112 5.06 3.47 -5.49
C VAL A 112 6.17 4.30 -6.14
N ASP A 113 7.27 3.63 -6.46
CA ASP A 113 8.43 4.20 -7.17
C ASP A 113 8.47 3.82 -8.66
N ASP A 114 7.72 2.78 -9.07
CA ASP A 114 7.55 2.34 -10.46
C ASP A 114 6.21 1.60 -10.61
N ILE A 115 5.40 1.97 -11.61
CA ILE A 115 4.12 1.29 -11.87
C ILE A 115 4.35 -0.07 -12.54
N TRP A 116 5.29 -0.16 -13.47
CA TRP A 116 5.41 -1.24 -14.47
C TRP A 116 6.37 -2.36 -14.08
N GLN A 117 7.49 -1.99 -13.46
CA GLN A 117 8.56 -2.92 -13.12
C GLN A 117 8.12 -3.87 -12.00
N ILE A 118 8.25 -5.18 -12.24
CA ILE A 118 7.98 -6.21 -11.23
C ILE A 118 9.26 -6.99 -11.00
N TYR A 119 9.60 -7.14 -9.74
CA TYR A 119 10.73 -7.91 -9.27
C TYR A 119 10.24 -9.30 -8.84
N PRO A 120 10.70 -10.39 -9.50
CA PRO A 120 10.10 -11.72 -9.33
C PRO A 120 10.15 -12.29 -7.91
N ALA A 121 11.15 -11.92 -7.11
CA ALA A 121 11.33 -12.47 -5.77
C ALA A 121 10.64 -11.65 -4.67
N ARG A 122 9.92 -10.57 -5.01
CA ARG A 122 9.13 -9.80 -4.03
C ARG A 122 7.86 -10.53 -3.62
N LYS A 123 7.38 -10.25 -2.40
CA LYS A 123 6.10 -10.74 -1.88
C LYS A 123 4.92 -9.98 -2.52
N HIS A 124 4.50 -10.37 -3.73
CA HIS A 124 3.50 -9.61 -4.50
C HIS A 124 2.12 -9.53 -3.83
N LYS A 125 1.67 -10.58 -3.13
CA LYS A 125 0.39 -10.54 -2.39
C LYS A 125 0.41 -9.55 -1.22
N LEU A 126 1.54 -9.45 -0.50
CA LEU A 126 1.74 -8.45 0.55
C LEU A 126 1.71 -7.03 -0.01
N GLU A 127 2.39 -6.79 -1.12
CA GLU A 127 2.36 -5.49 -1.81
C GLU A 127 0.94 -5.16 -2.29
N ALA A 128 0.21 -6.13 -2.86
CA ALA A 128 -1.17 -5.96 -3.30
C ALA A 128 -2.12 -5.63 -2.14
N TYR A 129 -1.97 -6.33 -1.00
CA TYR A 129 -2.75 -6.05 0.21
C TYR A 129 -2.48 -4.64 0.75
N SER A 130 -1.21 -4.23 0.79
CA SER A 130 -0.81 -2.90 1.26
C SER A 130 -1.34 -1.78 0.34
N LEU A 131 -1.33 -1.99 -0.98
CA LEU A 131 -1.96 -1.07 -1.95
C LEU A 131 -3.47 -0.99 -1.76
N ALA A 132 -4.14 -2.14 -1.56
CA ALA A 132 -5.57 -2.18 -1.35
C ALA A 132 -5.99 -1.39 -0.09
N LEU A 133 -5.22 -1.50 1.00
CA LEU A 133 -5.43 -0.70 2.21
C LEU A 133 -5.27 0.80 1.94
N ASP A 134 -4.17 1.23 1.30
CA ASP A 134 -3.94 2.64 1.02
C ASP A 134 -5.02 3.25 0.11
N ILE A 135 -5.44 2.51 -0.93
CA ILE A 135 -6.54 2.93 -1.82
C ILE A 135 -7.85 2.99 -1.03
N ALA A 136 -8.17 1.96 -0.25
CA ALA A 136 -9.41 1.92 0.51
C ALA A 136 -9.48 3.04 1.55
N GLU A 137 -8.38 3.31 2.26
CA GLU A 137 -8.28 4.40 3.24
C GLU A 137 -8.57 5.76 2.58
N SER A 138 -8.01 6.02 1.39
CA SER A 138 -8.20 7.29 0.66
C SER A 138 -9.68 7.62 0.36
N VAL A 139 -10.53 6.59 0.29
CA VAL A 139 -11.97 6.71 -0.03
C VAL A 139 -12.88 6.25 1.11
N GLY A 140 -12.34 6.01 2.31
CA GLY A 140 -13.12 5.62 3.50
C GLY A 140 -13.65 4.18 3.50
N LEU A 141 -12.98 3.27 2.80
CA LEU A 141 -13.34 1.85 2.67
C LEU A 141 -12.42 0.89 3.43
N GLU A 142 -11.43 1.37 4.21
CA GLU A 142 -10.40 0.53 4.86
C GLU A 142 -10.97 -0.69 5.60
N ARG A 143 -12.09 -0.52 6.32
CA ARG A 143 -12.76 -1.59 7.08
C ARG A 143 -13.28 -2.75 6.23
N TYR A 144 -13.39 -2.56 4.91
CA TYR A 144 -13.85 -3.59 3.98
C TYR A 144 -12.69 -4.41 3.40
N VAL A 145 -11.44 -4.05 3.67
CA VAL A 145 -10.28 -4.83 3.21
C VAL A 145 -9.94 -5.88 4.27
N GLU A 146 -10.20 -7.15 3.96
CA GLU A 146 -9.89 -8.29 4.83
C GLU A 146 -8.56 -8.92 4.41
N HIS A 147 -7.65 -9.12 5.37
CA HIS A 147 -6.52 -10.04 5.22
C HIS A 147 -6.99 -11.47 5.43
N VAL A 148 -6.90 -12.29 4.40
CA VAL A 148 -7.26 -13.71 4.45
C VAL A 148 -6.03 -14.52 4.84
N VAL A 149 -6.04 -15.01 6.08
CA VAL A 149 -4.93 -15.75 6.66
C VAL A 149 -4.93 -17.20 6.16
N ASN A 150 -4.01 -17.52 5.26
CA ASN A 150 -3.74 -18.89 4.81
C ASN A 150 -2.60 -19.54 5.64
N THR A 151 -2.44 -20.86 5.51
CA THR A 151 -1.30 -21.59 6.10
C THR A 151 -0.55 -22.33 4.99
N PRO A 152 0.70 -21.93 4.64
CA PRO A 152 1.44 -20.78 5.19
C PRO A 152 0.80 -19.43 4.84
N VAL A 153 1.10 -18.39 5.63
CA VAL A 153 0.58 -17.03 5.40
C VAL A 153 1.12 -16.50 4.07
N ASP A 154 0.20 -16.10 3.19
CA ASP A 154 0.51 -15.62 1.85
C ASP A 154 0.06 -14.18 1.60
N TYR A 155 -0.51 -13.50 2.59
CA TYR A 155 -1.01 -12.12 2.52
C TYR A 155 -2.10 -11.90 1.47
N ALA A 156 -2.91 -12.93 1.18
CA ALA A 156 -4.05 -12.74 0.30
C ALA A 156 -5.07 -11.77 0.93
N TYR A 157 -5.68 -10.91 0.11
CA TYR A 157 -6.75 -10.03 0.57
C TYR A 157 -8.06 -10.27 -0.19
N ARG A 158 -9.16 -9.90 0.48
CA ARG A 158 -10.52 -9.91 -0.05
C ARG A 158 -11.24 -8.62 0.34
N MET A 159 -12.18 -8.19 -0.49
CA MET A 159 -13.12 -7.14 -0.11
C MET A 159 -14.37 -7.74 0.54
N LEU A 160 -14.70 -7.28 1.74
CA LEU A 160 -15.92 -7.64 2.45
C LEU A 160 -17.15 -6.98 1.78
N PRO A 161 -18.31 -7.63 1.81
CA PRO A 161 -19.55 -7.06 1.28
C PRO A 161 -19.89 -5.71 1.93
N LEU A 162 -20.37 -4.77 1.13
CA LEU A 162 -20.94 -3.52 1.64
C LEU A 162 -22.22 -3.81 2.44
N GLU A 163 -22.29 -3.24 3.65
CA GLU A 163 -23.48 -3.32 4.51
C GLU A 163 -24.62 -2.44 3.98
N ASN A 164 -24.26 -1.31 3.36
CA ASN A 164 -25.19 -0.31 2.83
C ASN A 164 -24.78 0.07 1.40
N ALA A 165 -25.75 0.55 0.62
CA ALA A 165 -25.45 1.11 -0.69
C ALA A 165 -24.52 2.33 -0.55
N VAL A 166 -23.47 2.37 -1.37
CA VAL A 166 -22.55 3.51 -1.44
C VAL A 166 -23.14 4.53 -2.41
N GLU A 167 -23.50 5.71 -1.89
CA GLU A 167 -24.09 6.79 -2.69
C GLU A 167 -23.06 7.49 -3.59
N ASN A 168 -21.80 7.57 -3.14
CA ASN A 168 -20.73 8.20 -3.91
C ASN A 168 -20.22 7.25 -5.00
N GLU A 169 -20.48 7.61 -6.26
CA GLU A 169 -20.10 6.80 -7.43
C GLU A 169 -18.58 6.54 -7.54
N MET A 170 -17.73 7.48 -7.13
CA MET A 170 -16.27 7.29 -7.14
C MET A 170 -15.85 6.24 -6.09
N VAL A 171 -16.41 6.33 -4.88
CA VAL A 171 -16.17 5.35 -3.81
C VAL A 171 -16.66 3.97 -4.25
N LYS A 172 -17.82 3.91 -4.90
CA LYS A 172 -18.36 2.66 -5.47
C LYS A 172 -17.45 2.09 -6.55
N MET A 173 -16.89 2.93 -7.43
CA MET A 173 -15.95 2.50 -8.46
C MET A 173 -14.66 1.95 -7.85
N CYS A 174 -14.11 2.59 -6.82
CA CYS A 174 -12.94 2.09 -6.09
C CYS A 174 -13.24 0.74 -5.42
N TYR A 175 -14.39 0.61 -4.76
CA TYR A 175 -14.83 -0.66 -4.18
C TYR A 175 -14.91 -1.78 -5.23
N ASP A 176 -15.56 -1.51 -6.36
CA ASP A 176 -15.72 -2.49 -7.43
C ASP A 176 -14.37 -2.89 -8.06
N LEU A 177 -13.46 -1.95 -8.23
CA LEU A 177 -12.09 -2.23 -8.68
C LEU A 177 -11.34 -3.08 -7.67
N LEU A 178 -11.39 -2.76 -6.37
CA LEU A 178 -10.74 -3.54 -5.33
C LEU A 178 -11.31 -4.96 -5.22
N MET A 179 -12.62 -5.12 -5.37
CA MET A 179 -13.29 -6.42 -5.49
C MET A 179 -12.77 -7.22 -6.70
N LEU A 180 -12.62 -6.57 -7.86
CA LEU A 180 -12.11 -7.19 -9.07
C LEU A 180 -10.63 -7.56 -8.96
N LEU A 181 -9.86 -6.81 -8.17
CA LEU A 181 -8.41 -6.93 -8.02
C LEU A 181 -7.97 -7.79 -6.84
N GLN A 182 -8.91 -8.29 -6.02
CA GLN A 182 -8.59 -9.16 -4.91
C GLN A 182 -7.73 -10.37 -5.31
N THR A 183 -6.87 -10.79 -4.37
CA THR A 183 -5.86 -11.84 -4.62
C THR A 183 -6.27 -13.21 -4.10
N VAL A 184 -7.45 -13.32 -3.49
CA VAL A 184 -8.10 -14.60 -3.25
C VAL A 184 -8.71 -15.14 -4.55
N ASP A 185 -8.54 -16.44 -4.79
CA ASP A 185 -9.11 -17.08 -5.96
C ASP A 185 -10.63 -16.93 -5.96
N SER A 186 -11.13 -16.30 -7.03
CA SER A 186 -12.55 -16.03 -7.22
C SER A 186 -12.96 -16.66 -8.53
N THR A 187 -13.89 -17.62 -8.47
CA THR A 187 -14.44 -18.29 -9.65
C THR A 187 -15.43 -17.42 -10.43
N SER A 188 -15.81 -16.27 -9.86
CA SER A 188 -16.70 -15.29 -10.47
C SER A 188 -16.18 -13.89 -10.18
N TYR A 189 -15.97 -13.13 -11.25
CA TYR A 189 -15.70 -11.70 -11.16
C TYR A 189 -17.03 -10.96 -11.38
N PRO A 190 -17.40 -10.02 -10.50
CA PRO A 190 -18.56 -9.19 -10.76
C PRO A 190 -18.35 -8.42 -12.07
N SER A 191 -19.43 -8.22 -12.83
CA SER A 191 -19.40 -7.28 -13.95
C SER A 191 -19.25 -5.88 -13.36
N VAL A 192 -18.09 -5.26 -13.57
CA VAL A 192 -17.79 -3.90 -13.09
C VAL A 192 -17.92 -2.93 -14.25
N SER A 193 -18.72 -1.88 -14.05
CA SER A 193 -18.76 -0.72 -14.94
C SER A 193 -17.85 0.37 -14.37
N ILE A 194 -16.80 0.73 -15.12
CA ILE A 194 -15.88 1.79 -14.72
C ILE A 194 -16.29 3.08 -15.42
N THR A 195 -16.70 4.08 -14.65
CA THR A 195 -16.95 5.42 -15.18
C THR A 195 -15.61 6.13 -15.40
N LEU A 196 -15.10 6.07 -16.63
CA LEU A 196 -13.78 6.60 -17.01
C LEU A 196 -13.59 8.09 -16.73
N SER A 197 -14.67 8.88 -16.67
CA SER A 197 -14.57 10.31 -16.39
C SER A 197 -13.95 10.61 -15.04
N PHE A 198 -14.13 9.73 -14.05
CA PHE A 198 -13.49 9.88 -12.75
C PHE A 198 -11.97 9.76 -12.82
N LEU A 199 -11.42 8.96 -13.76
CA LEU A 199 -9.97 8.83 -13.94
C LEU A 199 -9.32 10.09 -14.53
N LEU A 200 -10.13 11.02 -15.04
CA LEU A 200 -9.69 12.28 -15.64
C LEU A 200 -10.02 13.49 -14.74
N ASP A 201 -10.73 13.27 -13.64
CA ASP A 201 -11.20 14.31 -12.74
C ASP A 201 -10.39 14.27 -11.43
N ALA A 202 -9.33 15.09 -11.39
CA ALA A 202 -8.44 15.21 -10.24
C ALA A 202 -9.15 15.73 -8.96
N GLU A 203 -10.37 16.29 -9.07
CA GLU A 203 -11.17 16.66 -7.90
C GLU A 203 -11.89 15.45 -7.29
N LYS A 204 -12.02 14.34 -8.04
CA LYS A 204 -12.72 13.12 -7.61
C LYS A 204 -11.75 12.06 -7.13
N ILE A 205 -10.63 11.88 -7.82
CA ILE A 205 -9.58 10.94 -7.44
C ILE A 205 -8.25 11.67 -7.49
N ASP A 206 -7.50 11.63 -6.40
CA ASP A 206 -6.17 12.22 -6.36
C ASP A 206 -5.16 11.33 -7.11
N ASP A 207 -4.07 11.94 -7.56
CA ASP A 207 -3.06 11.25 -8.36
C ASP A 207 -2.38 10.11 -7.58
N VAL A 208 -2.27 10.18 -6.25
CA VAL A 208 -1.65 9.11 -5.44
C VAL A 208 -2.53 7.86 -5.51
N THR A 209 -3.83 8.01 -5.28
CA THR A 209 -4.81 6.92 -5.35
C THR A 209 -4.85 6.32 -6.77
N LEU A 210 -4.82 7.17 -7.80
CA LEU A 210 -4.81 6.74 -9.19
C LEU A 210 -3.55 5.92 -9.54
N VAL A 211 -2.37 6.37 -9.14
CA VAL A 211 -1.11 5.64 -9.33
C VAL A 211 -1.14 4.30 -8.60
N LYS A 212 -1.62 4.27 -7.36
CA LYS A 212 -1.73 3.03 -6.58
C LYS A 212 -2.69 2.04 -7.22
N LEU A 213 -3.82 2.50 -7.78
CA LEU A 213 -4.72 1.65 -8.58
C LEU A 213 -4.01 1.05 -9.79
N PHE A 214 -3.26 1.84 -10.57
CA PHE A 214 -2.51 1.31 -11.71
C PHE A 214 -1.44 0.31 -11.28
N ARG A 215 -0.72 0.58 -10.19
CA ARG A 215 0.24 -0.34 -9.62
C ARG A 215 -0.42 -1.66 -9.20
N LEU A 216 -1.56 -1.60 -8.52
CA LEU A 216 -2.31 -2.78 -8.09
C LEU A 216 -2.80 -3.60 -9.29
N ILE A 217 -3.34 -2.96 -10.32
CA ILE A 217 -3.74 -3.62 -11.58
C ILE A 217 -2.54 -4.36 -12.19
N ARG A 218 -1.38 -3.69 -12.30
CA ARG A 218 -0.17 -4.28 -12.87
C ARG A 218 0.31 -5.50 -12.09
N LEU A 219 0.26 -5.42 -10.75
CA LEU A 219 0.69 -6.46 -9.84
C LEU A 219 -0.25 -7.67 -9.85
N VAL A 220 -1.56 -7.44 -9.79
CA VAL A 220 -2.57 -8.51 -9.83
C VAL A 220 -2.53 -9.27 -11.16
N ARG A 221 -2.30 -8.56 -12.28
CA ARG A 221 -2.07 -9.23 -13.57
C ARG A 221 -0.89 -10.18 -13.54
N TYR A 222 0.20 -9.81 -12.87
CA TYR A 222 1.38 -10.66 -12.72
C TYR A 222 1.10 -11.87 -11.82
N ILE A 223 0.45 -11.66 -10.67
CA ILE A 223 0.06 -12.75 -9.76
C ILE A 223 -0.81 -13.79 -10.50
N ARG A 224 -1.80 -13.33 -11.26
CA ARG A 224 -2.69 -14.21 -12.03
C ARG A 224 -1.99 -14.94 -13.18
N GLN A 225 -0.97 -14.32 -13.79
CA GLN A 225 -0.13 -15.02 -14.77
C GLN A 225 0.68 -16.13 -14.10
N GLY A 226 1.26 -15.88 -12.93
CA GLY A 226 2.00 -16.89 -12.15
C GLY A 226 1.13 -18.09 -11.77
N ALA A 227 -0.10 -17.86 -11.29
CA ALA A 227 -1.05 -18.93 -10.94
C ALA A 227 -1.40 -19.86 -12.13
N HIS A 228 -1.27 -19.39 -13.37
CA HIS A 228 -1.45 -20.22 -14.56
C HIS A 228 -0.25 -21.14 -14.86
N HIS A 229 0.95 -20.83 -14.37
CA HIS A 229 2.16 -21.63 -14.61
C HIS A 229 2.30 -22.79 -13.62
N ASP A 230 1.65 -22.73 -12.45
CA ASP A 230 1.66 -23.81 -11.45
C ASP A 230 0.63 -24.93 -11.76
N ASN A 231 -0.18 -24.78 -12.83
CA ASN A 231 -1.26 -25.70 -13.21
C ASN A 231 -0.99 -26.51 -14.49
N VAL A 232 0.29 -26.67 -14.90
CA VAL A 232 0.70 -27.49 -16.07
C VAL A 232 1.72 -28.54 -15.67
#